data_AF-A0A7R9C1T5-F1
#
_entry.id   AF-A0A7R9C1T5-F1
#
_cell.length_a   1.000
_cell.length_b   1.000
_cell.length_c   1.000
_cell.angle_alpha   90.00
_cell.angle_beta   90.00
_cell.angle_gamma   90.00
#
_symmetry.space_group_name_H-M   'P 1'
#
loop_
_entity.id
_entity.type
_entity.pdbx_description
1 polymer ?
#
loop_
_entity_poly.entity_id
_entity_poly.type
_entity_poly.pdbx_seq_one_letter_code
_entity_poly.pdbx_strand_id
1 'polypeptide(L)'
;MAVVHAVEIVKASGCDKLEVKIDSHFTINCVEKWIQKWKLNGWKTTTGENVKNREELELLDSVSTIPVRYVYVPGHKGNVGNMEADKFAKSGAKYPVQEVKV
;
A
#
# COMPACT_ATOMS: atom_id res chain seq x y z
N MET A 1 0.73 4.40 0.92
CA MET A 1 -0.27 5.39 0.44
C MET A 1 -1.14 4.89 -0.71
N ALA A 2 -0.63 4.53 -1.90
CA ALA A 2 -1.50 4.15 -3.03
C ALA A 2 -2.51 3.02 -2.71
N VAL A 3 -2.06 1.97 -2.02
CA VAL A 3 -2.93 0.86 -1.59
C VAL A 3 -3.98 1.30 -0.59
N VAL A 4 -3.63 2.17 0.36
CA VAL A 4 -4.55 2.71 1.36
C VAL A 4 -5.74 3.36 0.67
N HIS A 5 -5.45 4.25 -0.28
CA HIS A 5 -6.47 4.99 -1.02
C HIS A 5 -7.37 4.06 -1.85
N ALA A 6 -6.79 3.04 -2.49
CA ALA A 6 -7.58 2.05 -3.23
C ALA A 6 -8.57 1.28 -2.32
N VAL A 7 -8.13 0.89 -1.12
CA VAL A 7 -8.99 0.19 -0.15
C VAL A 7 -10.10 1.12 0.34
N GLU A 8 -9.80 2.39 0.64
CA GLU A 8 -10.80 3.38 1.07
C GLU A 8 -11.90 3.61 0.03
N ILE A 9 -11.52 3.78 -1.24
CA ILE A 9 -12.47 3.98 -2.36
C ILE A 9 -13.39 2.76 -2.48
N VAL A 10 -12.82 1.55 -2.46
CA VAL A 10 -13.58 0.30 -2.63
C VAL A 10 -14.50 0.04 -1.45
N LYS A 11 -14.09 0.40 -0.23
CA LYS A 11 -14.97 0.35 0.94
C LYS A 11 -16.14 1.32 0.79
N ALA A 12 -15.89 2.54 0.32
CA ALA A 12 -16.95 3.53 0.11
C ALA A 12 -17.95 3.11 -0.98
N SER A 13 -17.55 2.26 -1.94
CA SER A 13 -18.45 1.71 -2.96
C SER A 13 -19.29 0.52 -2.48
N GLY A 14 -19.14 0.07 -1.23
CA GLY A 14 -19.87 -1.07 -0.67
C GLY A 14 -19.36 -2.45 -1.11
N CYS A 15 -18.19 -2.52 -1.73
CA CYS A 15 -17.57 -3.79 -2.09
C CYS A 15 -16.91 -4.44 -0.87
N ASP A 16 -17.07 -5.76 -0.74
CA ASP A 16 -16.62 -6.54 0.41
C ASP A 16 -15.28 -7.26 0.19
N LYS A 17 -14.69 -7.16 -1.00
CA LYS A 17 -13.40 -7.78 -1.35
C LYS A 17 -12.68 -6.98 -2.44
N LEU A 18 -11.35 -7.08 -2.45
CA LEU A 18 -10.49 -6.36 -3.39
C LEU A 18 -9.33 -7.24 -3.89
N GLU A 19 -9.00 -7.12 -5.18
CA GLU A 19 -7.72 -7.59 -5.71
C GLU A 19 -6.88 -6.36 -6.09
N VAL A 20 -5.67 -6.27 -5.54
CA VAL A 20 -4.74 -5.17 -5.83
C VAL A 20 -3.54 -5.72 -6.59
N LYS A 21 -3.33 -5.20 -7.80
CA LYS A 21 -2.15 -5.48 -8.62
C LYS A 21 -1.06 -4.46 -8.30
N ILE A 22 0.13 -4.93 -7.93
CA ILE A 22 1.25 -4.09 -7.44
C ILE A 22 2.56 -4.56 -8.07
N ASP A 23 3.44 -3.63 -8.42
CA ASP A 23 4.81 -3.90 -8.88
C ASP A 23 5.88 -3.76 -7.78
N SER A 24 5.48 -3.36 -6.58
CA SER A 24 6.32 -3.28 -5.39
C SER A 24 6.29 -4.58 -4.57
N HIS A 25 7.30 -5.43 -4.74
CA HIS A 25 7.53 -6.57 -3.85
C HIS A 25 7.69 -6.15 -2.38
N PHE A 26 8.24 -4.95 -2.12
CA PHE A 26 8.33 -4.41 -0.77
C PHE A 26 6.93 -4.27 -0.14
N THR A 27 6.00 -3.63 -0.86
CA THR A 27 4.63 -3.43 -0.37
C THR A 27 3.91 -4.75 -0.14
N ILE A 28 4.04 -5.71 -1.06
CA ILE A 28 3.46 -7.06 -0.92
C ILE A 28 4.02 -7.76 0.33
N ASN A 29 5.34 -7.75 0.54
CA ASN A 29 5.93 -8.36 1.73
C ASN A 29 5.53 -7.65 3.03
N CYS A 30 5.37 -6.32 3.01
CA CYS A 30 4.85 -5.58 4.15
C CYS A 30 3.47 -6.10 4.58
N VAL A 31 2.51 -6.14 3.66
CA VAL A 31 1.12 -6.53 3.96
C VAL A 31 0.94 -8.02 4.25
N GLU A 32 1.68 -8.88 3.56
CA GLU A 32 1.51 -10.33 3.73
C GLU A 32 2.31 -10.91 4.91
N LYS A 33 3.42 -10.28 5.29
CA LYS A 33 4.41 -10.92 6.19
C LYS A 33 4.91 -9.99 7.29
N TRP A 34 5.40 -8.80 6.94
CA TRP A 34 6.21 -8.03 7.87
C TRP A 34 5.40 -7.23 8.89
N ILE A 35 4.28 -6.62 8.50
CA ILE A 35 3.42 -5.86 9.43
C ILE A 35 3.04 -6.70 10.64
N GLN A 36 2.61 -7.96 10.44
CA GLN A 36 2.22 -8.84 11.54
C GLN A 36 3.39 -9.12 12.50
N LYS A 37 4.58 -9.37 11.96
CA LYS A 37 5.80 -9.58 12.77
C LYS A 37 6.21 -8.31 13.50
N TRP A 38 6.12 -7.15 12.85
CA TRP A 38 6.49 -5.87 13.42
C TRP A 38 5.54 -5.44 14.53
N LYS A 39 4.24 -5.68 14.40
CA LYS A 39 3.28 -5.45 15.49
C LYS A 39 3.62 -6.27 16.74
N LEU A 40 4.08 -7.52 16.57
CA LEU A 40 4.47 -8.39 17.67
C LEU A 40 5.80 -8.00 18.33
N ASN A 41 6.72 -7.37 17.60
CA ASN A 41 8.05 -7.02 18.10
C ASN A 41 8.24 -5.52 18.42
N GLY A 42 7.14 -4.75 18.49
CA GLY A 42 7.20 -3.32 18.79
C GLY A 42 7.78 -2.46 17.67
N TRP A 43 7.55 -2.85 16.41
CA TRP A 43 7.99 -2.14 15.20
C TRP A 43 9.50 -2.01 15.06
N LYS A 44 10.20 -3.13 15.24
CA LYS A 44 11.66 -3.24 15.10
C LYS A 44 12.05 -4.07 13.88
N THR A 45 13.06 -3.60 13.15
CA THR A 45 13.69 -4.37 12.06
C THR A 45 14.53 -5.52 12.62
N THR A 46 15.03 -6.40 11.75
CA THR A 46 15.95 -7.48 12.14
C THR A 46 17.27 -6.98 12.69
N THR A 47 17.64 -5.72 12.40
CA THR A 47 18.83 -5.05 12.93
C THR A 47 18.55 -4.33 14.26
N GLY A 48 17.32 -4.36 14.78
CA GLY A 48 16.92 -3.69 16.03
C GLY A 48 16.56 -2.21 15.87
N GLU A 49 16.63 -1.67 14.66
CA GLU A 49 16.24 -0.30 14.35
C GLU A 49 14.71 -0.14 14.29
N ASN A 50 14.21 1.08 14.38
CA ASN A 50 12.79 1.36 14.15
C ASN A 50 12.44 1.17 12.67
N VAL A 51 11.27 0.59 12.40
CA VAL A 51 10.74 0.52 11.04
C VAL A 51 10.46 1.94 10.54
N LYS A 52 11.11 2.33 9.44
CA LYS A 52 11.10 3.71 8.92
C LYS A 52 9.72 4.19 8.48
N ASN A 53 8.93 3.33 7.85
CA ASN A 53 7.62 3.66 7.30
C ASN A 53 6.48 3.20 8.21
N ARG A 54 6.69 3.26 9.53
CA ARG A 54 5.75 2.70 10.50
C ARG A 54 4.37 3.33 10.36
N GLU A 55 4.29 4.66 10.30
CA GLU A 55 3.02 5.38 10.27
C GLU A 55 2.17 5.00 9.05
N GLU A 56 2.78 4.92 7.87
CA GLU A 56 2.04 4.56 6.65
C GLU A 56 1.63 3.07 6.63
N LEU A 57 2.41 2.22 7.28
CA LEU A 57 2.12 0.78 7.41
C LEU A 57 1.04 0.51 8.45
N GLU A 58 1.02 1.27 9.56
CA GLU A 58 -0.07 1.23 10.55
C GLU A 58 -1.38 1.69 9.91
N LEU A 59 -1.34 2.77 9.11
CA LEU A 59 -2.52 3.22 8.37
C LEU A 59 -3.01 2.13 7.40
N LEU A 60 -2.11 1.51 6.64
CA LEU A 60 -2.44 0.41 5.73
C LEU A 60 -3.07 -0.78 6.43
N ASP A 61 -2.52 -1.20 7.57
CA ASP A 61 -3.10 -2.27 8.39
C ASP A 61 -4.50 -1.89 8.88
N SER A 62 -4.70 -0.64 9.30
CA SER A 62 -5.99 -0.17 9.84
C SER A 62 -7.11 -0.12 8.80
N VAL A 63 -6.81 0.20 7.54
CA VAL A 63 -7.84 0.26 6.48
C VAL A 63 -8.14 -1.10 5.88
N SER A 64 -7.23 -2.07 6.00
CA SER A 64 -7.31 -3.42 5.42
C SER A 64 -8.29 -4.34 6.17
N THR A 65 -9.53 -3.89 6.23
CA THR A 65 -10.66 -4.49 6.97
C THR A 65 -11.53 -5.42 6.12
N ILE A 66 -11.33 -5.39 4.81
CA ILE A 66 -11.93 -6.33 3.86
C ILE A 66 -10.86 -7.30 3.36
N PRO A 67 -11.21 -8.51 2.91
CA PRO A 67 -10.27 -9.40 2.22
C PRO A 67 -9.63 -8.73 1.00
N VAL A 68 -8.30 -8.57 1.05
CA VAL A 68 -7.50 -8.03 -0.06
C VAL A 68 -6.56 -9.13 -0.59
N ARG A 69 -6.64 -9.42 -1.88
CA ARG A 69 -5.67 -10.28 -2.59
C ARG A 69 -4.64 -9.41 -3.28
N TYR A 70 -3.37 -9.58 -2.92
CA TYR A 70 -2.26 -8.90 -3.58
C TYR A 70 -1.71 -9.76 -4.72
N VAL A 71 -1.54 -9.17 -5.89
CA VAL A 71 -1.00 -9.85 -7.08
C VAL A 71 0.17 -9.05 -7.60
N TYR A 72 1.35 -9.67 -7.64
CA TYR A 72 2.51 -9.04 -8.25
C TYR A 72 2.33 -8.90 -9.76
N VAL A 73 2.66 -7.74 -10.30
CA VAL A 73 2.78 -7.48 -11.73
C VAL A 73 4.14 -6.87 -12.04
N PRO A 74 4.83 -7.26 -13.12
CA PRO A 74 6.09 -6.62 -13.49
C PRO A 74 5.95 -5.12 -13.72
N GLY A 75 6.89 -4.35 -13.18
CA GLY A 75 6.98 -2.91 -13.42
C GLY A 75 7.23 -2.59 -14.90
N HIS A 76 6.59 -1.52 -15.38
CA HIS A 76 6.86 -0.85 -16.67
C HIS A 76 6.78 -1.66 -17.98
N LYS A 77 6.32 -2.93 -17.99
CA LYS A 77 6.07 -3.69 -19.24
C LYS A 77 4.88 -4.65 -19.11
N GLY A 78 3.98 -4.62 -20.10
CA GLY A 78 3.00 -5.69 -20.35
C GLY A 78 1.67 -5.63 -19.59
N ASN A 79 1.50 -4.74 -18.62
CA ASN A 79 0.22 -4.56 -17.92
C ASN A 79 -0.34 -3.14 -18.10
N VAL A 80 -1.42 -3.02 -18.87
CA VAL A 80 -2.08 -1.73 -19.17
C VAL A 80 -2.51 -0.99 -17.89
N GLY A 81 -3.09 -1.71 -16.93
CA GLY A 81 -3.49 -1.12 -15.66
C GLY A 81 -2.32 -0.57 -14.85
N ASN A 82 -1.18 -1.29 -14.81
CA ASN A 82 0.02 -0.81 -14.13
C ASN A 82 0.63 0.41 -14.83
N MET A 83 0.61 0.44 -16.18
CA MET A 83 1.11 1.58 -16.94
C MET A 83 0.28 2.85 -16.69
N GLU A 84 -1.05 2.74 -16.65
CA GLU A 84 -1.90 3.88 -16.32
C GLU A 84 -1.74 4.30 -14.85
N ALA A 85 -1.61 3.35 -13.91
CA ALA A 85 -1.33 3.65 -12.51
C ALA A 85 0.00 4.41 -12.32
N ASP A 86 1.07 3.97 -12.99
CA ASP A 86 2.37 4.65 -13.01
C ASP A 86 2.26 6.08 -13.59
N LYS A 87 1.51 6.24 -14.69
CA LYS A 87 1.25 7.56 -15.29
C LYS A 87 0.49 8.49 -14.33
N PHE A 88 -0.54 8.00 -13.64
CA PHE A 88 -1.28 8.79 -12.65
C PHE A 88 -0.40 9.15 -11.45
N ALA A 89 0.39 8.21 -10.94
CA ALA A 89 1.32 8.46 -9.85
C ALA A 89 2.38 9.52 -10.23
N LYS A 90 2.96 9.41 -11.43
CA LYS A 90 3.90 10.41 -11.97
C LYS A 90 3.26 11.78 -12.18
N SER A 91 2.00 11.82 -12.58
CA SER A 91 1.26 13.08 -12.70
C SER A 91 1.02 13.70 -11.32
N GLY A 92 0.58 12.89 -10.35
CA GLY A 92 0.36 13.31 -8.96
C GLY A 92 1.62 13.88 -8.31
N ALA A 93 2.78 13.25 -8.53
CA ALA A 93 4.06 13.70 -7.98
C ALA A 93 4.53 15.09 -8.46
N LYS A 94 3.91 15.65 -9.51
CA LYS A 94 4.20 17.02 -9.98
C LYS A 94 3.47 18.09 -9.18
N TYR A 95 2.42 17.72 -8.46
CA TYR A 95 1.68 18.64 -7.61
C TYR A 95 2.41 18.79 -6.27
N PRO A 96 2.40 20.00 -5.66
CA PRO A 96 2.92 20.18 -4.32
C PRO A 96 2.17 19.27 -3.35
N VAL A 97 2.88 18.74 -2.35
CA VAL A 97 2.26 17.99 -1.25
C VAL A 97 1.25 18.90 -0.59
N GLN A 98 -0.04 18.57 -0.72
CA GLN A 98 -1.07 19.24 0.07
C GLN A 98 -0.99 18.68 1.48
N GLU A 99 -0.80 19.56 2.48
CA GLU A 99 -1.02 19.18 3.87
C GLU A 99 -2.48 18.76 4.03
N VAL A 100 -2.72 17.46 4.21
CA VAL A 100 -4.03 16.97 4.62
C VAL A 100 -4.21 17.42 6.07
N LYS A 101 -4.97 18.50 6.27
CA LYS A 101 -5.44 18.89 7.59
C LYS A 101 -6.39 17.80 8.06
N VAL A 102 -5.92 16.98 8.99
CA VAL A 102 -6.73 16.00 9.74
C VAL A 102 -7.57 16.76 10.78
#